data_AF-A0A117SZU3-F1
#
_entry.id   AF-A0A117SZU3-F1
#
_cell.length_a   1.000
_cell.length_b   1.000
_cell.length_c   1.000
_cell.angle_alpha   90.00
_cell.angle_beta   90.00
_cell.angle_gamma   90.00
#
_symmetry.space_group_name_H-M   'P 1'
#
loop_
_entity.id
_entity.type
_entity.pdbx_description
1 polymer ?
#
loop_
_entity_poly.entity_id
_entity_poly.type
_entity_poly.pdbx_seq_one_letter_code
_entity_poly.pdbx_strand_id
1 'polypeptide(L)'
;MGEELGNTASGFAALAEGLNTTASGAAAHAKGFATLASGDSSHAEGSNTVASASASMRRDILHRQRMIRLMRKALPQRPAAWLRMLKDI
;
A
#
# COMPACT_ATOMS: atom_id res chain seq x y z
N MET A 1 -5.16 -30.83 7.64
CA MET A 1 -6.08 -30.26 6.64
C MET A 1 -5.56 -28.85 6.36
N GLY A 2 -5.01 -28.62 5.18
CA GLY A 2 -4.25 -27.41 4.86
C GLY A 2 -5.18 -26.28 4.42
N GLU A 3 -4.96 -25.09 4.98
CA GLU A 3 -5.60 -23.87 4.51
C GLU A 3 -4.88 -23.46 3.22
N GLU A 4 -5.48 -23.72 2.06
CA GLU A 4 -5.03 -23.12 0.81
C GLU A 4 -5.24 -21.60 0.94
N LEU A 5 -4.19 -20.87 1.31
CA LEU A 5 -4.13 -19.42 1.18
C LEU A 5 -3.98 -19.07 -0.31
N GLY A 6 -5.05 -19.33 -1.07
CA GLY A 6 -5.08 -19.18 -2.52
C GLY A 6 -5.06 -17.72 -2.94
N ASN A 7 -4.29 -17.45 -3.99
CA ASN A 7 -4.41 -16.21 -4.75
C ASN A 7 -5.21 -16.51 -6.02
N THR A 8 -6.21 -15.70 -6.31
CA THR A 8 -7.09 -15.90 -7.47
C THR A 8 -6.97 -14.71 -8.41
N ALA A 9 -6.41 -14.93 -9.59
CA ALA A 9 -6.44 -13.97 -10.69
C ALA A 9 -7.35 -14.52 -11.79
N SER A 10 -8.56 -13.98 -11.92
CA SER A 10 -9.57 -14.46 -12.87
C SER A 10 -9.90 -13.47 -13.98
N GLY A 11 -9.54 -12.20 -13.82
CA GLY A 11 -9.69 -11.20 -14.88
C GLY A 11 -8.68 -11.37 -16.00
N PHE A 12 -9.03 -10.92 -17.22
CA PHE A 12 -8.09 -10.90 -18.34
C PHE A 12 -6.86 -10.06 -17.98
N ALA A 13 -5.66 -10.63 -18.05
CA ALA A 13 -4.41 -9.98 -17.61
C ALA A 13 -4.40 -9.49 -16.15
N ALA A 14 -5.19 -10.11 -15.26
CA ALA A 14 -5.19 -9.81 -13.84
C ALA A 14 -3.98 -10.43 -13.11
N LEU A 15 -3.61 -9.85 -11.96
CA LEU A 15 -2.51 -10.32 -11.12
C LEU A 15 -2.91 -10.33 -9.64
N ALA A 16 -2.69 -11.46 -8.97
CA ALA A 16 -2.96 -11.64 -7.54
C ALA A 16 -1.69 -12.14 -6.84
N GLU A 17 -1.11 -11.33 -5.95
CA GLU A 17 0.15 -11.60 -5.26
C GLU A 17 0.01 -11.53 -3.74
N GLY A 18 0.34 -12.60 -3.02
CA GLY A 18 0.40 -12.58 -1.55
C GLY A 18 -0.34 -13.75 -0.91
N LEU A 19 -1.22 -13.48 0.05
CA LEU A 19 -2.02 -14.47 0.75
C LEU A 19 -3.49 -14.06 0.74
N ASN A 20 -4.37 -14.95 0.28
CA ASN A 20 -5.81 -14.69 0.19
C ASN A 20 -6.12 -13.42 -0.64
N THR A 21 -5.48 -13.29 -1.81
CA THR A 21 -5.68 -12.13 -2.70
C THR A 21 -6.54 -12.51 -3.90
N THR A 22 -7.40 -11.61 -4.35
CA THR A 22 -8.30 -11.85 -5.49
C THR A 22 -8.27 -10.67 -6.45
N ALA A 23 -7.90 -10.90 -7.70
CA ALA A 23 -7.97 -9.93 -8.80
C ALA A 23 -8.92 -10.46 -9.88
N SER A 24 -10.14 -9.92 -9.93
CA SER A 24 -11.22 -10.41 -10.81
C SER A 24 -11.60 -9.45 -11.93
N GLY A 25 -11.23 -8.17 -11.86
CA GLY A 25 -11.40 -7.23 -12.97
C GLY A 25 -10.35 -7.42 -14.07
N ALA A 26 -10.66 -7.02 -15.32
CA ALA A 26 -9.69 -7.06 -16.41
C ALA A 26 -8.52 -6.12 -16.11
N ALA A 27 -7.27 -6.56 -16.25
CA ALA A 27 -6.05 -5.82 -15.87
C ALA A 27 -6.00 -5.38 -14.40
N ALA A 28 -6.72 -6.05 -13.50
CA ALA A 28 -6.71 -5.75 -12.07
C ALA A 28 -5.46 -6.31 -11.37
N HIS A 29 -4.96 -5.60 -10.35
CA HIS A 29 -3.82 -6.04 -9.52
C HIS A 29 -4.20 -6.04 -8.04
N ALA A 30 -4.22 -7.22 -7.42
CA ALA A 30 -4.40 -7.41 -5.98
C ALA A 30 -3.08 -7.86 -5.34
N LYS A 31 -2.61 -7.16 -4.31
CA LYS A 31 -1.34 -7.46 -3.65
C LYS A 31 -1.40 -7.36 -2.13
N GLY A 32 -0.90 -8.37 -1.41
CA GLY A 32 -0.75 -8.35 0.05
C GLY A 32 -1.54 -9.44 0.77
N PHE A 33 -2.28 -9.09 1.83
CA PHE A 33 -3.06 -10.04 2.64
C PHE A 33 -4.54 -9.70 2.58
N ALA A 34 -5.39 -10.65 2.18
CA ALA A 34 -6.84 -10.44 2.12
C ALA A 34 -7.22 -9.23 1.24
N THR A 35 -6.66 -9.11 0.03
CA THR A 35 -6.93 -7.99 -0.89
C THR A 35 -7.83 -8.39 -2.04
N LEU A 36 -8.68 -7.47 -2.50
CA LEU A 36 -9.64 -7.71 -3.58
C LEU A 36 -9.61 -6.56 -4.60
N ALA A 37 -9.27 -6.85 -5.85
CA ALA A 37 -9.32 -5.92 -6.98
C ALA A 37 -10.35 -6.44 -8.00
N SER A 38 -11.59 -5.94 -7.90
CA SER A 38 -12.73 -6.43 -8.71
C SER A 38 -13.18 -5.48 -9.80
N GLY A 39 -12.68 -4.24 -9.83
CA GLY A 39 -12.92 -3.32 -10.94
C GLY A 39 -11.93 -3.53 -12.09
N ASP A 40 -12.33 -3.24 -13.33
CA ASP A 40 -11.41 -3.28 -14.46
C ASP A 40 -10.30 -2.25 -14.27
N SER A 41 -9.04 -2.64 -14.50
CA SER A 41 -7.84 -1.85 -14.29
C SER A 41 -7.70 -1.34 -12.84
N SER A 42 -8.30 -2.03 -11.87
CA SER A 42 -8.25 -1.64 -10.46
C SER A 42 -6.99 -2.16 -9.76
N HIS A 43 -6.51 -1.44 -8.75
CA HIS A 43 -5.32 -1.82 -7.98
C HIS A 43 -5.64 -1.80 -6.47
N ALA A 44 -5.52 -2.94 -5.80
CA ALA A 44 -5.70 -3.10 -4.36
C ALA A 44 -4.41 -3.62 -3.72
N GLU A 45 -3.76 -2.81 -2.88
CA GLU A 45 -2.49 -3.18 -2.23
C GLU A 45 -2.57 -3.07 -0.70
N GLY A 46 -1.95 -4.02 0.01
CA GLY A 46 -1.72 -4.05 1.45
C GLY A 46 -2.56 -5.09 2.19
N SER A 47 -3.13 -4.77 3.35
CA SER A 47 -3.92 -5.71 4.15
C SER A 47 -5.40 -5.31 4.18
N ASN A 48 -6.31 -6.23 3.85
CA ASN A 48 -7.76 -6.01 3.86
C ASN A 48 -8.20 -4.83 2.98
N THR A 49 -7.61 -4.67 1.79
CA THR A 49 -7.94 -3.57 0.86
C THR A 49 -8.82 -4.06 -0.29
N VAL A 50 -9.79 -3.23 -0.70
CA VAL A 50 -10.78 -3.58 -1.72
C VAL A 50 -10.89 -2.48 -2.79
N ALA A 51 -10.57 -2.76 -4.04
CA ALA A 51 -10.75 -1.85 -5.18
C ALA A 51 -11.82 -2.41 -6.13
N SER A 52 -13.06 -1.94 -6.00
CA SER A 52 -14.20 -2.48 -6.76
C SER A 52 -14.67 -1.60 -7.92
N ALA A 53 -14.24 -0.35 -7.99
CA ALA A 53 -14.57 0.53 -9.12
C ALA A 53 -13.52 0.40 -10.23
N SER A 54 -13.95 0.50 -11.48
CA SER A 54 -13.03 0.50 -12.62
C SER A 54 -12.04 1.65 -12.53
N ALA A 55 -10.77 1.37 -12.85
CA ALA A 55 -9.62 2.25 -12.72
C ALA A 55 -9.38 2.81 -11.30
N SER A 56 -9.94 2.18 -10.26
CA SER A 56 -9.74 2.63 -8.88
C SER A 56 -8.47 2.06 -8.27
N MET A 57 -7.78 2.88 -7.47
CA MET A 57 -6.55 2.49 -6.77
C MET A 57 -6.73 2.68 -5.27
N ARG A 58 -6.62 1.59 -4.49
CA ARG A 58 -6.62 1.63 -3.02
C ARG A 58 -5.23 1.22 -2.51
N ARG A 59 -4.58 2.12 -1.78
CA ARG A 59 -3.32 1.87 -1.08
C ARG A 59 -3.56 1.77 0.41
N ASP A 60 -2.85 0.88 1.09
CA ASP A 60 -2.93 0.77 2.55
C ASP A 60 -2.20 1.91 3.29
N ILE A 61 -2.39 1.91 4.61
CA ILE A 61 -1.83 2.88 5.56
C ILE A 61 -0.30 3.01 5.42
N LEU A 62 0.40 1.94 5.03
CA LEU A 62 1.86 1.93 4.89
C LEU A 62 2.36 2.86 3.78
N HIS A 63 1.56 3.11 2.73
CA HIS A 63 1.97 4.01 1.65
C HIS A 63 2.08 5.48 2.12
N ARG A 64 1.20 5.93 3.01
CA ARG A 64 1.30 7.27 3.63
C ARG A 64 2.48 7.36 4.61
N GLN A 65 2.76 6.29 5.34
CA GLN A 65 3.86 6.27 6.30
C GLN A 65 5.25 6.22 5.64
N ARG A 66 5.38 5.70 4.41
CA ARG A 66 6.64 5.75 3.66
C ARG A 66 7.05 7.18 3.33
N MET A 67 6.12 8.03 2.92
CA MET A 67 6.40 9.45 2.67
C MET A 67 6.75 10.18 3.97
N ILE A 68 6.00 9.97 5.05
CA ILE A 68 6.32 10.57 6.36
C ILE A 68 7.70 10.11 6.86
N ARG A 69 8.05 8.83 6.67
CA ARG A 69 9.35 8.26 7.05
C ARG A 69 10.49 8.81 6.20
N LEU A 70 10.29 8.97 4.89
CA LEU A 70 11.27 9.57 3.98
C LEU A 70 11.47 11.06 4.29
N MET A 71 10.38 11.79 4.52
CA MET A 71 10.42 13.21 4.89
C MET A 71 11.10 13.43 6.25
N ARG A 72 10.84 12.59 7.26
CA ARG A 72 11.53 12.67 8.56
C ARG A 72 13.01 12.33 8.50
N LYS A 73 13.44 11.50 7.54
CA LYS A 73 14.87 11.23 7.27
C LYS A 73 15.54 12.35 6.48
N ALA A 74 14.78 13.03 5.61
CA ALA A 74 15.26 14.14 4.81
C ALA A 74 15.28 15.48 5.56
N LEU A 75 14.52 15.63 6.66
CA LEU A 75 14.67 16.77 7.57
C LEU A 75 15.95 16.61 8.40
N PRO A 76 16.95 17.50 8.28
CA PRO A 76 18.01 17.57 9.27
C PRO A 76 17.38 17.99 10.60
N GLN A 77 17.35 17.07 11.57
CA GLN A 77 16.96 17.34 12.94
C GLN A 77 17.98 18.31 13.57
N ARG A 78 17.88 19.61 13.29
CA ARG A 78 18.66 20.66 13.97
C ARG A 78 17.77 21.55 14.84
N PRO A 79 17.19 21.06 15.97
CA PRO A 79 16.75 21.96 17.02
C PRO A 79 17.81 22.17 18.12
N ALA A 80 18.86 21.35 18.22
CA ALA A 80 19.80 21.43 19.34
C ALA A 80 20.90 22.50 19.19
N ALA A 81 21.24 22.92 17.97
CA ALA A 81 22.30 23.91 17.74
C ALA A 81 21.82 25.36 17.96
N TRP A 82 20.55 25.65 17.70
CA TRP A 82 19.96 26.99 17.87
C TRP A 82 19.74 27.34 19.35
N LEU A 83 19.45 26.34 20.19
CA LEU A 83 19.21 26.54 21.62
C LEU A 83 20.48 26.88 22.41
N ARG A 84 21.67 26.70 21.84
CA ARG A 84 22.94 27.06 22.46
C ARG A 84 23.46 28.44 22.03
N MET A 85 22.84 29.05 21.02
CA MET A 85 23.22 30.37 20.50
C MET A 85 22.31 31.49 21.02
N LEU A 86 21.13 31.16 21.54
CA LEU A 86 20.19 32.09 22.19
C LEU A 86 20.35 32.18 23.72
N LYS A 87 21.25 31.38 24.31
CA LYS A 87 21.59 31.45 25.75
C LYS A 87 22.82 32.30 26.04
N ASP A 88 23.54 32.72 24.99
CA ASP A 88 24.76 33.52 25.05
C ASP A 88 24.52 34.97 24.54
N ILE A 89 23.25 35.40 24.47
CA ILE A 89 22.81 36.81 24.29
C ILE A 89 21.99 37.18 25.53
#